data_AF-A0A6P6K596-F1
#
_entry.id   AF-A0A6P6K596-F1
#
_cell.length_a   1.000
_cell.length_b   1.000
_cell.length_c   1.000
_cell.angle_alpha   90.00
_cell.angle_beta   90.00
_cell.angle_gamma   90.00
#
_symmetry.space_group_name_H-M   'P 1'
#
loop_
_entity.id
_entity.type
_entity.pdbx_description
1 polymer ?
#
loop_
_entity_poly.entity_id
_entity_poly.type
_entity_poly.pdbx_seq_one_letter_code
_entity_poly.pdbx_strand_id
1 'polypeptide(L)'
;MTSPRRTWTFSSMRSKTRSSPDDGENYFRRRLFSSFRSDRREQRFQEHEEDIDKRRAFSDGEIETNKGVFLPGEDQQDMGAMKRFSTLFSSFRGKISKERTGMEQDLPASTELSPIEEKEKEQRYASGFFFEYLVVVRPKKTKDGIYEPQIIYQFPKKDGMVRIQKEEEEKTLKALTLFCFPEGVNWAPLTEYSSETFSFVLTDVDGTRKNGYCRRLLPDGNGARLPEAYCIISNLACFGLFSKIFDEVEQRRKYSMAMIYPFMQSLRESPFPAPGHTVNIKSFIPERGTEIISLTRPTDSWLEHVDFRTLFKCLTDEEVLQVFAATVLERRIIFIADELGTLSQVIHAVAVLLYPFIWQHTLISIVPEILIDVVMAPTPYLLGVQKSLADQATDQSELLVVDLSEGRKETFIKCMGDEDTILPHKLKEEIKQALSAKNEKSSLEELNRVVPEAFLPFFINTVGHFAKYIVRNGKDQQGEFKRTNFCKAIESKSTRRFVKTFVQTQMFDLFIQEMEQRPASQDGTGLFDRKIVEYQKRMKEKAKKN
;
A
#
# COMPACT_ATOMS: atom_id res chain seq x y z
N MET A 1 48.21 27.39 -13.78
CA MET A 1 48.40 26.94 -15.18
C MET A 1 47.63 25.64 -15.38
N THR A 2 46.59 25.72 -16.21
CA THR A 2 45.97 24.68 -17.06
C THR A 2 45.74 23.26 -16.53
N SER A 3 44.45 22.92 -16.43
CA SER A 3 43.85 21.57 -16.42
C SER A 3 44.28 20.69 -17.60
N PRO A 4 43.90 19.40 -17.59
CA PRO A 4 42.87 19.04 -18.56
C PRO A 4 41.72 18.23 -17.94
N ARG A 5 40.49 18.68 -18.24
CA ARG A 5 39.24 17.95 -18.07
C ARG A 5 39.13 16.92 -19.19
N ARG A 6 38.87 15.65 -18.85
CA ARG A 6 38.38 14.65 -19.82
C ARG A 6 36.85 14.61 -19.77
N THR A 7 36.25 15.04 -20.86
CA THR A 7 34.84 14.97 -21.21
C THR A 7 34.43 13.53 -21.54
N TRP A 8 33.32 13.08 -20.97
CA TRP A 8 32.65 11.84 -21.37
C TRP A 8 31.66 12.15 -22.49
N THR A 9 31.95 11.65 -23.69
CA THR A 9 31.03 11.66 -24.84
C THR A 9 30.26 10.34 -24.88
N PHE A 10 28.92 10.44 -24.93
CA PHE A 10 28.04 9.32 -25.25
C PHE A 10 28.21 8.94 -26.73
N SER A 11 28.75 7.74 -26.97
CA SER A 11 28.76 7.14 -28.31
C SER A 11 27.54 6.24 -28.48
N SER A 12 26.63 6.64 -29.37
CA SER A 12 25.56 5.79 -29.87
C SER A 12 26.15 4.72 -30.79
N MET A 13 26.07 3.44 -30.41
CA MET A 13 26.34 2.34 -31.35
C MET A 13 25.11 2.09 -32.21
N ARG A 14 25.25 2.55 -33.46
CA ARG A 14 24.42 2.23 -34.62
C ARG A 14 24.86 0.88 -35.18
N SER A 15 24.05 -0.16 -35.04
CA SER A 15 24.25 -1.40 -35.79
C SER A 15 23.69 -1.25 -37.20
N LYS A 16 24.57 -1.41 -38.18
CA LYS A 16 24.24 -1.64 -39.60
C LYS A 16 24.03 -3.15 -39.77
N THR A 17 22.90 -3.55 -40.33
CA THR A 17 22.80 -4.81 -41.08
C THR A 17 22.20 -4.51 -42.44
N ARG A 18 22.89 -5.01 -43.45
CA ARG A 18 22.65 -4.81 -44.88
C ARG A 18 21.92 -6.06 -45.38
N SER A 19 20.74 -5.89 -45.97
CA SER A 19 20.20 -6.82 -46.98
C SER A 19 19.16 -6.07 -47.82
N SER A 20 19.17 -6.34 -49.11
CA SER A 20 18.33 -5.80 -50.19
C SER A 20 18.31 -6.87 -51.29
N PRO A 21 17.41 -6.84 -52.28
CA PRO A 21 16.01 -6.38 -52.30
C PRO A 21 15.06 -7.47 -52.87
N ASP A 22 13.74 -7.33 -52.73
CA ASP A 22 12.81 -7.64 -53.84
C ASP A 22 11.45 -6.94 -53.66
N ASP A 23 10.86 -6.62 -54.80
CA ASP A 23 9.88 -5.56 -55.10
C ASP A 23 8.43 -5.84 -54.69
N GLY A 24 7.64 -4.75 -54.62
CA GLY A 24 6.18 -4.81 -54.59
C GLY A 24 5.44 -3.57 -54.06
N GLU A 25 5.51 -2.47 -54.81
CA GLU A 25 4.48 -1.40 -55.02
C GLU A 25 3.08 -1.57 -54.37
N ASN A 26 2.30 -0.58 -53.91
CA ASN A 26 2.18 0.84 -54.25
C ASN A 26 1.36 1.61 -53.17
N TYR A 27 1.76 2.87 -52.94
CA TYR A 27 1.04 4.10 -52.57
C TYR A 27 -0.52 4.08 -52.44
N PHE A 28 -1.07 4.73 -51.39
CA PHE A 28 -1.61 6.11 -51.43
C PHE A 28 -2.37 6.56 -50.15
N ARG A 29 -1.96 7.74 -49.66
CA ARG A 29 -2.72 8.85 -49.01
C ARG A 29 -3.78 8.65 -47.91
N ARG A 30 -3.47 9.35 -46.81
CA ARG A 30 -4.36 10.15 -45.93
C ARG A 30 -5.53 10.87 -46.65
N ARG A 31 -6.72 10.82 -46.03
CA ARG A 31 -7.75 11.89 -45.83
C ARG A 31 -8.73 11.34 -44.78
N LEU A 32 -8.78 11.87 -43.55
CA LEU A 32 -9.69 12.94 -43.10
C LEU A 32 -11.05 12.93 -43.83
N PHE A 33 -12.10 12.45 -43.14
CA PHE A 33 -13.45 13.01 -43.23
C PHE A 33 -14.21 12.81 -41.91
N SER A 34 -14.82 13.93 -41.49
CA SER A 34 -15.83 14.09 -40.46
C SER A 34 -17.21 13.56 -40.87
N SER A 35 -18.06 13.35 -39.86
CA SER A 35 -19.54 13.34 -39.92
C SER A 35 -20.19 12.15 -40.60
N PHE A 36 -20.97 11.37 -39.84
CA PHE A 36 -22.38 11.12 -40.17
C PHE A 36 -23.13 10.64 -38.92
N ARG A 37 -24.11 11.45 -38.52
CA ARG A 37 -25.19 11.15 -37.58
C ARG A 37 -26.45 11.03 -38.42
N SER A 38 -27.13 9.88 -38.35
CA SER A 38 -28.55 9.66 -38.71
C SER A 38 -28.78 8.14 -38.73
N ASP A 39 -29.90 7.55 -38.37
CA ASP A 39 -31.05 7.87 -37.53
C ASP A 39 -31.92 6.59 -37.55
N ARG A 40 -32.80 6.44 -36.56
CA ARG A 40 -33.98 5.55 -36.53
C ARG A 40 -33.81 4.02 -36.50
N ARG A 41 -34.30 3.45 -35.39
CA ARG A 41 -35.49 2.56 -35.42
C ARG A 41 -36.33 2.76 -34.15
N GLU A 42 -37.51 3.34 -34.35
CA GLU A 42 -38.62 3.36 -33.39
C GLU A 42 -39.36 2.01 -33.42
N GLN A 43 -39.85 1.56 -32.26
CA GLN A 43 -41.11 0.83 -32.15
C GLN A 43 -41.91 1.40 -30.97
N ARG A 44 -43.16 1.75 -31.27
CA ARG A 44 -44.20 2.40 -30.45
C ARG A 44 -44.84 1.45 -29.44
N PHE A 45 -45.34 2.01 -28.34
CA PHE A 45 -46.71 1.91 -27.77
C PHE A 45 -46.89 3.15 -26.85
N GLN A 46 -47.67 4.19 -27.22
CA GLN A 46 -49.05 4.51 -26.78
C GLN A 46 -49.34 4.11 -25.32
N GLU A 47 -49.89 4.91 -24.40
CA GLU A 47 -50.78 6.09 -24.47
C GLU A 47 -50.90 6.66 -23.03
N HIS A 48 -50.89 7.98 -22.84
CA HIS A 48 -51.83 8.74 -22.01
C HIS A 48 -51.42 10.21 -21.93
N GLU A 49 -52.25 11.06 -22.52
CA GLU A 49 -52.24 12.51 -22.41
C GLU A 49 -53.54 12.88 -21.68
N GLU A 50 -53.47 13.68 -20.62
CA GLU A 50 -54.57 14.56 -20.21
C GLU A 50 -53.98 15.88 -19.69
N ASP A 51 -54.45 16.95 -20.33
CA ASP A 51 -54.22 18.37 -20.10
C ASP A 51 -54.59 18.85 -18.68
N ILE A 52 -53.99 19.96 -18.24
CA ILE A 52 -54.71 21.23 -18.00
C ILE A 52 -53.69 22.31 -17.57
N ASP A 53 -53.65 23.35 -18.38
CA ASP A 53 -52.94 24.60 -18.18
C ASP A 53 -53.97 25.69 -17.78
N LYS A 54 -53.67 26.55 -16.79
CA LYS A 54 -54.32 27.88 -16.57
C LYS A 54 -53.69 28.73 -15.44
N ARG A 55 -52.82 29.67 -15.87
CA ARG A 55 -52.80 31.15 -15.66
C ARG A 55 -52.96 31.82 -14.26
N ARG A 56 -52.14 32.88 -14.12
CA ARG A 56 -52.23 34.20 -13.39
C ARG A 56 -51.27 34.30 -12.19
N ALA A 57 -50.20 35.10 -12.16
CA ALA A 57 -49.97 36.55 -12.38
C ALA A 57 -50.33 37.46 -11.16
N PHE A 58 -49.37 38.34 -10.82
CA PHE A 58 -49.31 39.41 -9.79
C PHE A 58 -48.97 38.93 -8.37
N SER A 59 -48.07 39.55 -7.58
CA SER A 59 -47.78 40.99 -7.46
C SER A 59 -46.33 41.32 -7.04
N ASP A 60 -45.93 42.54 -7.40
CA ASP A 60 -44.69 43.27 -7.12
C ASP A 60 -44.33 43.49 -5.64
N GLY A 61 -43.05 43.82 -5.46
CA GLY A 61 -42.47 44.45 -4.27
C GLY A 61 -41.00 44.86 -4.53
N GLU A 62 -40.80 45.95 -5.27
CA GLU A 62 -39.55 46.73 -5.34
C GLU A 62 -39.15 47.25 -3.94
N ILE A 63 -37.89 47.47 -3.56
CA ILE A 63 -37.02 48.68 -3.70
C ILE A 63 -35.87 48.37 -2.67
N GLU A 64 -34.56 48.56 -2.82
CA GLU A 64 -33.82 49.72 -3.32
C GLU A 64 -32.38 49.35 -3.72
N THR A 65 -31.88 50.14 -4.66
CA THR A 65 -30.57 50.17 -5.29
C THR A 65 -29.43 50.66 -4.39
N ASN A 66 -28.20 50.24 -4.68
CA ASN A 66 -27.12 51.22 -4.84
C ASN A 66 -26.15 50.85 -5.98
N LYS A 67 -25.95 51.82 -6.87
CA LYS A 67 -25.06 51.85 -8.07
C LYS A 67 -23.60 51.96 -7.60
N GLY A 68 -22.53 51.68 -8.35
CA GLY A 68 -22.20 51.31 -9.73
C GLY A 68 -20.69 50.95 -9.72
N VAL A 69 -20.05 50.33 -10.71
CA VAL A 69 -19.70 50.84 -12.05
C VAL A 69 -19.08 49.67 -12.85
N PHE A 70 -19.47 49.51 -14.12
CA PHE A 70 -18.91 48.60 -15.16
C PHE A 70 -17.65 49.26 -15.82
N LEU A 71 -16.64 48.59 -16.40
CA LEU A 71 -16.53 47.63 -17.55
C LEU A 71 -15.05 47.09 -17.61
N PRO A 72 -14.60 46.36 -18.66
CA PRO A 72 -14.83 44.95 -18.97
C PRO A 72 -13.49 44.15 -19.06
N GLY A 73 -13.52 42.83 -18.92
CA GLY A 73 -12.30 42.01 -19.06
C GLY A 73 -12.61 40.55 -19.35
N GLU A 74 -12.51 40.21 -20.64
CA GLU A 74 -12.09 38.96 -21.29
C GLU A 74 -12.33 37.60 -20.60
N ASP A 75 -12.90 36.70 -21.41
CA ASP A 75 -13.14 35.28 -21.16
C ASP A 75 -12.00 34.54 -20.45
N GLN A 76 -12.34 33.78 -19.40
CA GLN A 76 -11.45 32.74 -18.88
C GLN A 76 -12.27 31.51 -18.48
N GLN A 77 -12.10 30.45 -19.28
CA GLN A 77 -12.55 29.11 -19.00
C GLN A 77 -11.95 28.61 -17.67
N ASP A 78 -12.81 28.08 -16.82
CA ASP A 78 -12.52 27.65 -15.47
C ASP A 78 -11.71 26.33 -15.46
N MET A 79 -10.38 26.43 -15.54
CA MET A 79 -9.43 25.34 -15.33
C MET A 79 -9.01 25.30 -13.85
N GLY A 80 -9.95 24.86 -13.00
CA GLY A 80 -9.87 24.93 -11.55
C GLY A 80 -9.69 23.59 -10.83
N ALA A 81 -8.90 22.63 -11.35
CA ALA A 81 -8.61 21.39 -10.60
C ALA A 81 -7.17 20.87 -10.73
N MET A 82 -6.47 21.17 -11.83
CA MET A 82 -5.15 20.56 -12.11
C MET A 82 -3.95 21.15 -11.35
N LYS A 83 -4.10 22.26 -10.61
CA LYS A 83 -2.95 22.94 -9.96
C LYS A 83 -2.74 22.60 -8.48
N ARG A 84 -3.54 21.73 -7.86
CA ARG A 84 -3.48 21.46 -6.41
C ARG A 84 -2.66 20.26 -5.97
N PHE A 85 -2.13 19.44 -6.89
CA PHE A 85 -1.46 18.17 -6.55
C PHE A 85 0.00 18.04 -6.99
N SER A 86 0.56 19.03 -7.71
CA SER A 86 1.98 19.00 -8.14
C SER A 86 2.98 19.04 -6.97
N THR A 87 2.53 19.35 -5.76
CA THR A 87 3.34 19.37 -4.53
C THR A 87 3.52 18.00 -3.87
N LEU A 88 2.76 16.96 -4.26
CA LEU A 88 2.97 15.61 -3.71
C LEU A 88 4.14 14.87 -4.36
N PHE A 89 4.57 15.27 -5.56
CA PHE A 89 5.63 14.58 -6.31
C PHE A 89 6.85 15.46 -6.65
N SER A 90 6.94 16.68 -6.11
CA SER A 90 8.09 17.58 -6.38
C SER A 90 9.40 17.20 -5.69
N SER A 91 9.40 16.20 -4.79
CA SER A 91 10.57 15.89 -3.94
C SER A 91 11.52 14.82 -4.50
N PHE A 92 11.20 14.19 -5.65
CA PHE A 92 12.09 13.19 -6.27
C PHE A 92 13.22 13.79 -7.15
N ARG A 93 13.46 15.10 -7.09
CA ARG A 93 14.48 15.77 -7.92
C ARG A 93 15.53 16.54 -7.11
N GLY A 94 16.43 15.79 -6.47
CA GLY A 94 17.87 16.07 -6.31
C GLY A 94 18.32 17.23 -5.39
N LYS A 95 19.23 16.91 -4.46
CA LYS A 95 20.58 17.52 -4.39
C LYS A 95 21.47 16.86 -3.33
N ILE A 96 22.68 16.55 -3.79
CA ILE A 96 23.86 16.08 -3.07
C ILE A 96 24.71 17.30 -2.65
N SER A 97 25.42 17.18 -1.51
CA SER A 97 26.50 18.02 -0.94
C SER A 97 26.08 19.33 -0.23
N LYS A 98 26.68 19.78 0.88
CA LYS A 98 28.07 19.67 1.39
C LYS A 98 28.16 20.14 2.87
N GLU A 99 29.16 19.63 3.58
CA GLU A 99 29.60 19.87 4.98
C GLU A 99 29.65 21.33 5.48
N ARG A 100 29.54 21.49 6.82
CA ARG A 100 30.34 22.45 7.60
C ARG A 100 30.46 22.05 9.09
N THR A 101 31.71 22.16 9.55
CA THR A 101 32.35 21.85 10.86
C THR A 101 32.18 22.92 11.96
N GLY A 102 32.35 22.49 13.22
CA GLY A 102 32.74 23.28 14.42
C GLY A 102 31.58 23.58 15.38
N MET A 103 31.66 23.45 16.71
CA MET A 103 32.76 23.31 17.67
C MET A 103 32.30 22.55 18.94
N GLU A 104 33.28 21.98 19.62
CA GLU A 104 33.26 21.16 20.83
C GLU A 104 33.52 22.01 22.09
N GLN A 105 32.88 21.70 23.24
CA GLN A 105 33.30 22.12 24.58
C GLN A 105 32.96 21.04 25.64
N ASP A 106 33.94 20.82 26.53
CA ASP A 106 34.19 19.67 27.40
C ASP A 106 33.55 19.69 28.83
N LEU A 107 33.05 18.51 29.25
CA LEU A 107 33.22 17.76 30.54
C LEU A 107 32.71 18.34 31.91
N PRO A 108 32.52 17.52 33.00
CA PRO A 108 33.00 16.14 33.25
C PRO A 108 31.98 15.10 33.76
N ALA A 109 32.47 13.87 33.85
CA ALA A 109 31.82 12.60 34.15
C ALA A 109 31.28 12.43 35.58
N SER A 110 30.20 11.62 35.75
CA SER A 110 30.24 10.35 36.49
C SER A 110 28.85 9.73 36.69
N THR A 111 28.85 8.38 36.77
CA THR A 111 27.90 7.46 37.43
C THR A 111 27.12 6.52 36.50
N GLU A 112 27.72 5.33 36.33
CA GLU A 112 27.13 3.99 36.20
C GLU A 112 25.85 3.80 35.37
N LEU A 113 26.01 3.26 34.16
CA LEU A 113 24.93 2.77 33.30
C LEU A 113 24.72 1.26 33.50
N SER A 114 23.49 0.90 33.88
CA SER A 114 22.93 -0.45 33.78
C SER A 114 22.57 -0.78 32.31
N PRO A 115 22.41 -2.08 31.94
CA PRO A 115 22.37 -2.47 30.54
C PRO A 115 21.06 -2.03 29.89
N ILE A 116 21.15 -1.14 28.90
CA ILE A 116 20.05 -0.76 28.03
C ILE A 116 19.90 -1.88 26.99
N GLU A 117 19.10 -2.89 27.33
CA GLU A 117 18.59 -3.90 26.40
C GLU A 117 17.29 -3.40 25.74
N GLU A 118 17.13 -3.72 24.45
CA GLU A 118 15.88 -3.75 23.65
C GLU A 118 15.19 -2.44 23.19
N LYS A 119 15.52 -1.24 23.69
CA LYS A 119 14.78 0.00 23.34
C LYS A 119 14.91 0.53 21.89
N GLU A 120 15.93 0.16 21.12
CA GLU A 120 16.19 0.82 19.82
C GLU A 120 15.28 0.36 18.67
N LYS A 121 14.64 -0.82 18.79
CA LYS A 121 13.59 -1.23 17.82
C LYS A 121 12.22 -0.66 18.14
N GLU A 122 12.00 -0.17 19.37
CA GLU A 122 10.72 0.41 19.79
C GLU A 122 10.54 1.87 19.35
N GLN A 123 11.63 2.59 19.03
CA GLN A 123 11.55 4.00 18.62
C GLN A 123 10.88 4.25 17.27
N ARG A 124 10.64 3.22 16.44
CA ARG A 124 9.82 3.37 15.21
C ARG A 124 8.31 3.40 15.47
N TYR A 125 7.85 3.12 16.68
CA TYR A 125 6.45 3.21 17.11
C TYR A 125 6.27 4.31 18.16
N ALA A 126 6.54 5.56 17.77
CA ALA A 126 6.50 6.72 18.69
C ALA A 126 5.09 7.14 19.17
N SER A 127 4.06 6.31 18.97
CA SER A 127 2.77 6.46 19.65
C SER A 127 2.50 5.20 20.46
N GLY A 128 2.64 5.27 21.79
CA GLY A 128 2.25 4.19 22.72
C GLY A 128 0.74 3.89 22.76
N PHE A 129 0.00 4.30 21.72
CA PHE A 129 -1.43 4.16 21.55
C PHE A 129 -1.73 3.09 20.50
N PHE A 130 -2.89 2.44 20.61
CA PHE A 130 -3.36 1.47 19.62
C PHE A 130 -3.51 2.05 18.21
N PHE A 131 -3.88 3.32 18.10
CA PHE A 131 -4.11 4.00 16.83
C PHE A 131 -3.91 5.52 16.99
N GLU A 132 -3.70 6.20 15.87
CA GLU A 132 -3.62 7.66 15.81
C GLU A 132 -5.02 8.29 15.71
N TYR A 133 -5.84 7.80 14.78
CA TYR A 133 -7.18 8.33 14.50
C TYR A 133 -8.20 7.21 14.30
N LEU A 134 -9.44 7.48 14.72
CA LEU A 134 -10.65 6.87 14.17
C LEU A 134 -11.43 7.98 13.46
N VAL A 135 -11.75 7.77 12.19
CA VAL A 135 -12.65 8.64 11.42
C VAL A 135 -13.85 7.87 10.92
N VAL A 136 -14.99 8.55 10.83
CA VAL A 136 -16.16 8.05 10.11
C VAL A 136 -16.38 8.94 8.91
N VAL A 137 -16.34 8.35 7.73
CA VAL A 137 -16.51 9.04 6.45
C VAL A 137 -17.85 8.64 5.85
N ARG A 138 -18.59 9.63 5.34
CA ARG A 138 -19.86 9.43 4.65
C ARG A 138 -19.94 10.31 3.41
N PRO A 139 -20.38 9.79 2.25
CA PRO A 139 -20.69 10.62 1.10
C PRO A 139 -21.82 11.60 1.46
N LYS A 140 -21.62 12.88 1.20
CA LYS A 140 -22.63 13.93 1.41
C LYS A 140 -22.90 14.63 0.09
N LYS A 141 -24.19 14.86 -0.20
CA LYS A 141 -24.61 15.58 -1.39
C LYS A 141 -24.18 17.05 -1.27
N THR A 142 -23.39 17.52 -2.23
CA THR A 142 -23.00 18.93 -2.36
C THR A 142 -24.15 19.74 -2.96
N LYS A 143 -23.99 21.08 -3.00
CA LYS A 143 -24.97 21.99 -3.61
C LYS A 143 -25.16 21.70 -5.10
N ASP A 144 -24.11 21.22 -5.76
CA ASP A 144 -24.08 20.90 -7.19
C ASP A 144 -24.66 19.51 -7.49
N GLY A 145 -25.17 18.81 -6.46
CA GLY A 145 -25.84 17.52 -6.59
C GLY A 145 -24.90 16.31 -6.63
N ILE A 146 -23.60 16.54 -6.53
CA ILE A 146 -22.54 15.51 -6.54
C ILE A 146 -22.34 14.98 -5.11
N TYR A 147 -22.02 13.69 -4.96
CA TYR A 147 -21.70 13.13 -3.65
C TYR A 147 -20.20 13.22 -3.38
N GLU A 148 -19.81 13.84 -2.27
CA GLU A 148 -18.41 13.90 -1.86
C GLU A 148 -18.21 13.25 -0.49
N PRO A 149 -17.21 12.35 -0.34
CA PRO A 149 -16.86 11.77 0.95
C PRO A 149 -16.43 12.85 1.97
N GLN A 150 -17.10 12.91 3.11
CA GLN A 150 -16.79 13.86 4.19
C GLN A 150 -16.66 13.15 5.53
N ILE A 151 -15.73 13.63 6.36
CA ILE A 151 -15.58 13.14 7.75
C ILE A 151 -16.74 13.70 8.58
N ILE A 152 -17.58 12.80 9.10
CA ILE A 152 -18.70 13.14 9.98
C ILE A 152 -18.37 12.96 11.47
N TYR A 153 -17.34 12.17 11.77
CA TYR A 153 -16.85 11.94 13.12
C TYR A 153 -15.33 11.71 13.10
N GLN A 154 -14.63 12.26 14.09
CA GLN A 154 -13.20 12.09 14.29
C GLN A 154 -12.91 11.91 15.79
N PHE A 155 -12.07 10.92 16.10
CA PHE A 155 -11.47 10.74 17.41
C PHE A 155 -9.96 10.53 17.27
N PRO A 156 -9.10 11.18 18.08
CA PRO A 156 -9.44 12.24 19.04
C PRO A 156 -9.89 13.54 18.36
N LYS A 157 -10.48 14.46 19.13
CA LYS A 157 -10.85 15.80 18.64
C LYS A 157 -9.59 16.67 18.45
N LYS A 158 -9.68 17.65 17.53
CA LYS A 158 -8.59 18.53 17.06
C LYS A 158 -8.03 19.52 18.11
N ASP A 159 -8.31 19.35 19.39
CA ASP A 159 -8.02 20.37 20.40
C ASP A 159 -6.54 20.30 20.85
N GLY A 160 -5.83 21.43 20.76
CA GLY A 160 -4.51 21.63 21.36
C GLY A 160 -3.29 21.46 20.45
N MET A 161 -3.44 21.28 19.13
CA MET A 161 -2.31 21.04 18.21
C MET A 161 -1.63 22.32 17.70
N VAL A 162 -0.31 22.25 17.52
CA VAL A 162 0.52 23.31 16.93
C VAL A 162 0.17 23.46 15.43
N ARG A 163 0.26 24.68 14.87
CA ARG A 163 -0.18 25.00 13.49
C ARG A 163 0.34 24.04 12.42
N ILE A 164 1.63 23.66 12.47
CA ILE A 164 2.26 22.78 11.47
C ILE A 164 1.65 21.38 11.51
N GLN A 165 1.51 20.80 12.71
CA GLN A 165 0.90 19.49 12.92
C GLN A 165 -0.56 19.48 12.44
N LYS A 166 -1.27 20.59 12.62
CA LYS A 166 -2.65 20.76 12.15
C LYS A 166 -2.76 20.73 10.62
N GLU A 167 -1.80 21.30 9.91
CA GLU A 167 -1.78 21.28 8.43
C GLU A 167 -1.47 19.88 7.87
N GLU A 168 -0.52 19.16 8.46
CA GLU A 168 -0.20 17.77 8.09
C GLU A 168 -1.36 16.82 8.39
N GLU A 169 -2.00 17.00 9.55
CA GLU A 169 -3.22 16.26 9.90
C GLU A 169 -4.34 16.57 8.91
N GLU A 170 -4.57 17.84 8.53
CA GLU A 170 -5.61 18.18 7.56
C GLU A 170 -5.38 17.52 6.19
N LYS A 171 -4.13 17.46 5.72
CA LYS A 171 -3.77 16.73 4.49
C LYS A 171 -4.05 15.24 4.63
N THR A 172 -3.68 14.66 5.76
CA THR A 172 -3.93 13.24 6.07
C THR A 172 -5.43 12.95 6.05
N LEU A 173 -6.24 13.74 6.78
CA LEU A 173 -7.70 13.60 6.84
C LEU A 173 -8.36 13.73 5.46
N LYS A 174 -7.89 14.66 4.61
CA LYS A 174 -8.35 14.76 3.21
C LYS A 174 -7.96 13.55 2.37
N ALA A 175 -6.78 12.97 2.59
CA ALA A 175 -6.42 11.72 1.95
C ALA A 175 -7.35 10.58 2.43
N LEU A 176 -7.64 10.49 3.73
CA LEU A 176 -8.50 9.45 4.29
C LEU A 176 -9.87 9.39 3.61
N THR A 177 -10.47 10.54 3.30
CA THR A 177 -11.77 10.56 2.62
C THR A 177 -11.72 9.92 1.23
N LEU A 178 -10.59 10.08 0.52
CA LEU A 178 -10.37 9.46 -0.79
C LEU A 178 -10.14 7.96 -0.70
N PHE A 179 -9.41 7.49 0.32
CA PHE A 179 -9.12 6.07 0.49
C PHE A 179 -10.29 5.28 1.10
N CYS A 180 -11.17 5.92 1.88
CA CYS A 180 -12.39 5.27 2.39
C CYS A 180 -13.44 5.05 1.28
N PHE A 181 -13.39 5.87 0.23
CA PHE A 181 -14.30 5.84 -0.93
C PHE A 181 -13.47 6.06 -2.21
N PRO A 182 -12.64 5.08 -2.61
CA PRO A 182 -11.75 5.19 -3.77
C PRO A 182 -12.50 5.45 -5.09
N GLU A 183 -13.78 5.11 -5.15
CA GLU A 183 -14.70 5.32 -6.28
C GLU A 183 -15.12 6.80 -6.46
N GLY A 184 -14.66 7.69 -5.58
CA GLY A 184 -14.88 9.13 -5.71
C GLY A 184 -16.34 9.51 -5.51
N VAL A 185 -16.92 10.16 -6.52
CA VAL A 185 -18.21 10.86 -6.41
C VAL A 185 -19.42 10.07 -6.93
N ASN A 186 -19.19 8.89 -7.51
CA ASN A 186 -20.20 8.05 -8.15
C ASN A 186 -21.01 7.24 -7.14
N TRP A 187 -21.63 7.91 -6.16
CA TRP A 187 -22.44 7.27 -5.13
C TRP A 187 -23.92 7.49 -5.37
N ALA A 188 -24.69 6.40 -5.27
CA ALA A 188 -26.14 6.44 -5.19
C ALA A 188 -26.59 5.85 -3.84
N PRO A 189 -27.71 6.32 -3.27
CA PRO A 189 -28.32 5.66 -2.12
C PRO A 189 -28.66 4.19 -2.43
N LEU A 190 -28.28 3.29 -1.54
CA LEU A 190 -28.45 1.84 -1.64
C LEU A 190 -29.46 1.35 -0.61
N THR A 191 -30.27 0.34 -0.97
CA THR A 191 -31.18 -0.33 -0.03
C THR A 191 -30.49 -1.45 0.74
N GLU A 192 -29.53 -2.11 0.09
CA GLU A 192 -28.75 -3.22 0.63
C GLU A 192 -27.27 -2.99 0.28
N TYR A 193 -26.38 -3.30 1.22
CA TYR A 193 -24.94 -3.23 1.03
C TYR A 193 -24.27 -4.17 2.04
N SER A 194 -23.51 -5.15 1.54
CA SER A 194 -22.74 -6.06 2.38
C SER A 194 -21.58 -5.31 3.05
N SER A 195 -21.39 -5.52 4.36
CA SER A 195 -20.23 -4.97 5.06
C SER A 195 -18.94 -5.41 4.37
N GLU A 196 -18.10 -4.45 4.02
CA GLU A 196 -16.83 -4.67 3.34
C GLU A 196 -15.70 -4.17 4.24
N THR A 197 -14.66 -4.99 4.42
CA THR A 197 -13.47 -4.59 5.18
C THR A 197 -12.24 -4.65 4.28
N PHE A 198 -11.42 -3.60 4.33
CA PHE A 198 -10.21 -3.48 3.53
C PHE A 198 -9.16 -2.62 4.24
N SER A 199 -7.93 -2.64 3.76
CA SER A 199 -6.86 -1.77 4.28
C SER A 199 -6.09 -1.06 3.18
N PHE A 200 -5.65 0.15 3.48
CA PHE A 200 -4.78 0.95 2.63
C PHE A 200 -3.51 1.39 3.36
N VAL A 201 -2.45 1.64 2.60
CA VAL A 201 -1.17 2.11 3.12
C VAL A 201 -0.99 3.57 2.73
N LEU A 202 -0.76 4.41 3.72
CA LEU A 202 -0.33 5.79 3.52
C LEU A 202 1.18 5.85 3.73
N THR A 203 1.89 6.42 2.77
CA THR A 203 3.33 6.64 2.89
C THR A 203 3.59 8.12 3.14
N ASP A 204 4.29 8.43 4.22
CA ASP A 204 4.67 9.80 4.58
C ASP A 204 5.94 10.23 3.80
N VAL A 205 6.27 11.52 3.86
CA VAL A 205 7.38 12.12 3.12
C VAL A 205 8.75 11.57 3.53
N ASP A 206 8.86 11.02 4.73
CA ASP A 206 10.07 10.37 5.24
C ASP A 206 10.16 8.87 4.88
N GLY A 207 9.16 8.35 4.15
CA GLY A 207 9.08 6.95 3.74
C GLY A 207 8.45 6.04 4.80
N THR A 208 8.05 6.57 5.96
CA THR A 208 7.29 5.79 6.95
C THR A 208 5.91 5.44 6.43
N ARG A 209 5.37 4.30 6.89
CA ARG A 209 4.08 3.78 6.43
C ARG A 209 3.09 3.72 7.58
N LYS A 210 1.89 4.24 7.33
CA LYS A 210 0.73 4.12 8.21
C LYS A 210 -0.31 3.23 7.53
N ASN A 211 -0.97 2.39 8.31
CA ASN A 211 -2.05 1.54 7.82
C ASN A 211 -3.39 2.19 8.15
N GLY A 212 -4.24 2.33 7.15
CA GLY A 212 -5.65 2.67 7.29
C GLY A 212 -6.50 1.42 7.17
N TYR A 213 -7.08 0.98 8.27
CA TYR A 213 -8.03 -0.13 8.30
C TYR A 213 -9.43 0.44 8.14
N CYS A 214 -10.20 -0.05 7.18
CA CYS A 214 -11.51 0.48 6.86
C CYS A 214 -12.58 -0.62 6.91
N ARG A 215 -13.71 -0.32 7.53
CA ARG A 215 -14.94 -1.11 7.45
C ARG A 215 -16.07 -0.24 6.93
N ARG A 216 -16.57 -0.58 5.74
CA ARG A 216 -17.65 0.12 5.04
C ARG A 216 -18.94 -0.68 5.20
N LEU A 217 -20.00 -0.02 5.68
CA LEU A 217 -21.29 -0.67 5.95
C LEU A 217 -22.46 0.28 5.71
N LEU A 218 -23.65 -0.27 5.52
CA LEU A 218 -24.88 0.52 5.45
C LEU A 218 -25.37 0.84 6.86
N PRO A 219 -25.63 2.11 7.20
CA PRO A 219 -26.31 2.46 8.45
C PRO A 219 -27.70 1.81 8.58
N ASP A 220 -28.10 1.41 9.79
CA ASP A 220 -29.46 0.94 10.09
C ASP A 220 -30.53 1.99 9.75
N GLY A 221 -31.74 1.54 9.42
CA GLY A 221 -32.84 2.40 8.93
C GLY A 221 -33.68 1.75 7.82
N ASN A 222 -34.62 2.53 7.27
CA ASN A 222 -35.50 2.11 6.18
C ASN A 222 -35.17 2.86 4.89
N GLY A 223 -35.32 2.20 3.75
CA GLY A 223 -35.14 2.80 2.43
C GLY A 223 -33.68 2.97 1.99
N ALA A 224 -33.50 3.75 0.93
CA ALA A 224 -32.20 3.96 0.30
C ALA A 224 -31.31 4.91 1.11
N ARG A 225 -30.11 4.47 1.45
CA ARG A 225 -29.16 5.15 2.35
C ARG A 225 -27.76 5.11 1.74
N LEU A 226 -26.89 6.02 2.20
CA LEU A 226 -25.49 6.00 1.78
C LEU A 226 -24.67 5.17 2.76
N PRO A 227 -23.69 4.38 2.28
CA PRO A 227 -22.78 3.66 3.14
C PRO A 227 -21.91 4.64 3.96
N GLU A 228 -21.45 4.15 5.10
CA GLU A 228 -20.51 4.83 5.98
C GLU A 228 -19.26 3.97 6.15
N ALA A 229 -18.10 4.62 6.13
CA ALA A 229 -16.80 3.98 6.28
C ALA A 229 -16.18 4.37 7.62
N TYR A 230 -15.96 3.37 8.48
CA TYR A 230 -15.21 3.50 9.72
C TYR A 230 -13.76 3.20 9.43
N CYS A 231 -12.85 4.16 9.67
CA CYS A 231 -11.44 4.00 9.36
C CYS A 231 -10.56 4.28 10.57
N ILE A 232 -9.70 3.32 10.93
CA ILE A 232 -8.67 3.44 11.97
C ILE A 232 -7.32 3.61 11.30
N ILE A 233 -6.58 4.65 11.69
CA ILE A 233 -5.20 4.88 11.22
C ILE A 233 -4.22 4.48 12.31
N SER A 234 -3.30 3.58 11.99
CA SER A 234 -2.26 3.15 12.93
C SER A 234 -0.95 2.81 12.22
N ASN A 235 0.17 3.15 12.86
CA ASN A 235 1.49 2.62 12.50
C ASN A 235 1.61 1.14 12.86
N LEU A 236 0.72 0.67 13.73
CA LEU A 236 0.67 -0.72 14.12
C LEU A 236 0.01 -1.52 13.02
N ALA A 237 0.73 -2.57 12.70
CA ALA A 237 0.30 -3.56 11.79
C ALA A 237 -0.46 -4.63 12.63
N CYS A 238 -1.77 -4.48 12.93
CA CYS A 238 -2.56 -5.54 13.59
C CYS A 238 -4.04 -5.66 13.14
N PHE A 239 -4.32 -6.26 11.96
CA PHE A 239 -5.67 -6.27 11.39
C PHE A 239 -6.69 -7.00 12.27
N GLY A 240 -6.33 -8.18 12.81
CA GLY A 240 -7.24 -8.97 13.66
C GLY A 240 -7.69 -8.21 14.92
N LEU A 241 -6.80 -7.39 15.48
CA LEU A 241 -7.10 -6.53 16.61
C LEU A 241 -8.06 -5.40 16.21
N PHE A 242 -7.80 -4.71 15.10
CA PHE A 242 -8.69 -3.64 14.62
C PHE A 242 -10.04 -4.17 14.13
N SER A 243 -10.09 -5.38 13.57
CA SER A 243 -11.35 -6.05 13.24
C SER A 243 -12.23 -6.24 14.47
N LYS A 244 -11.65 -6.72 15.59
CA LYS A 244 -12.38 -6.82 16.87
C LYS A 244 -12.83 -5.45 17.36
N ILE A 245 -11.98 -4.42 17.25
CA ILE A 245 -12.38 -3.05 17.60
C ILE A 245 -13.57 -2.58 16.75
N PHE A 246 -13.58 -2.87 15.45
CA PHE A 246 -14.71 -2.52 14.59
C PHE A 246 -15.99 -3.28 14.95
N ASP A 247 -15.90 -4.56 15.30
CA ASP A 247 -17.07 -5.33 15.77
C ASP A 247 -17.70 -4.65 16.99
N GLU A 248 -16.87 -4.19 17.92
CA GLU A 248 -17.30 -3.46 19.11
C GLU A 248 -17.90 -2.08 18.76
N VAL A 249 -17.27 -1.32 17.85
CA VAL A 249 -17.80 -0.03 17.37
C VAL A 249 -19.18 -0.22 16.72
N GLU A 250 -19.35 -1.26 15.91
CA GLU A 250 -20.61 -1.58 15.23
C GLU A 250 -21.71 -1.96 16.23
N GLN A 251 -21.42 -2.75 17.27
CA GLN A 251 -22.41 -3.07 18.29
C GLN A 251 -22.86 -1.82 19.07
N ARG A 252 -21.94 -0.91 19.43
CA ARG A 252 -22.27 0.35 20.13
C ARG A 252 -23.10 1.30 19.28
N ARG A 253 -22.82 1.32 17.97
CA ARG A 253 -23.55 2.11 16.99
C ARG A 253 -25.06 1.83 17.03
N LYS A 254 -25.46 0.57 17.20
CA LYS A 254 -26.88 0.17 17.25
C LYS A 254 -27.66 0.90 18.35
N TYR A 255 -26.97 1.33 19.40
CA TYR A 255 -27.55 2.11 20.49
C TYR A 255 -27.39 3.62 20.26
N SER A 256 -26.16 4.11 20.07
CA SER A 256 -25.89 5.53 19.82
C SER A 256 -24.45 5.77 19.36
N MET A 257 -24.27 6.69 18.40
CA MET A 257 -22.94 7.18 17.98
C MET A 257 -22.12 7.74 19.15
N ALA A 258 -22.76 8.33 20.15
CA ALA A 258 -22.06 8.90 21.30
C ALA A 258 -21.31 7.84 22.14
N MET A 259 -21.75 6.58 22.09
CA MET A 259 -21.14 5.46 22.82
C MET A 259 -19.79 5.01 22.26
N ILE A 260 -19.45 5.42 21.03
CA ILE A 260 -18.14 5.16 20.45
C ILE A 260 -17.05 5.91 21.21
N TYR A 261 -17.31 7.16 21.63
CA TYR A 261 -16.31 8.00 22.27
C TYR A 261 -15.73 7.41 23.57
N PRO A 262 -16.54 6.99 24.57
CA PRO A 262 -16.02 6.37 25.79
C PRO A 262 -15.17 5.13 25.52
N PHE A 263 -15.59 4.29 24.55
CA PHE A 263 -14.84 3.08 24.20
C PHE A 263 -13.48 3.40 23.56
N MET A 264 -13.45 4.33 22.59
CA MET A 264 -12.20 4.76 21.96
C MET A 264 -11.26 5.47 22.95
N GLN A 265 -11.83 6.19 23.93
CA GLN A 265 -11.06 6.78 25.01
C GLN A 265 -10.41 5.71 25.91
N SER A 266 -11.17 4.68 26.32
CA SER A 266 -10.62 3.56 27.09
C SER A 266 -9.54 2.80 26.33
N LEU A 267 -9.69 2.62 25.01
CA LEU A 267 -8.65 2.04 24.15
C LEU A 267 -7.36 2.86 24.15
N ARG A 268 -7.47 4.19 24.06
CA ARG A 268 -6.32 5.09 24.04
C ARG A 268 -5.61 5.19 25.40
N GLU A 269 -6.36 5.09 26.50
CA GLU A 269 -5.80 5.10 27.86
C GLU A 269 -5.20 3.75 28.28
N SER A 270 -5.57 2.67 27.61
CA SER A 270 -5.03 1.34 27.88
C SER A 270 -3.62 1.19 27.31
N PRO A 271 -2.70 0.49 28.01
CA PRO A 271 -1.38 0.20 27.46
C PRO A 271 -1.53 -0.67 26.21
N PHE A 272 -0.72 -0.41 25.19
CA PHE A 272 -0.67 -1.28 24.03
C PHE A 272 -0.06 -2.65 24.42
N PRO A 273 -0.68 -3.79 24.04
CA PRO A 273 -0.13 -5.11 24.35
C PRO A 273 1.26 -5.34 23.74
N ALA A 274 2.16 -5.91 24.52
CA ALA A 274 3.39 -6.50 24.00
C ALA A 274 3.07 -7.69 23.07
N PRO A 275 3.96 -8.09 22.13
CA PRO A 275 3.71 -9.25 21.28
C PRO A 275 3.37 -10.50 22.10
N GLY A 276 2.33 -11.24 21.70
CA GLY A 276 1.81 -12.41 22.41
C GLY A 276 0.99 -12.11 23.66
N HIS A 277 0.83 -10.85 24.06
CA HIS A 277 0.09 -10.46 25.27
C HIS A 277 -1.32 -9.97 24.95
N THR A 278 -2.20 -10.04 25.96
CA THR A 278 -3.60 -9.63 25.87
C THR A 278 -3.88 -8.48 26.83
N VAL A 279 -4.59 -7.47 26.34
CA VAL A 279 -5.12 -6.36 27.13
C VAL A 279 -6.63 -6.49 27.22
N ASN A 280 -7.16 -6.32 28.43
CA ASN A 280 -8.58 -6.43 28.73
C ASN A 280 -9.16 -5.03 28.93
N ILE A 281 -10.13 -4.67 28.10
CA ILE A 281 -10.77 -3.36 28.13
C ILE A 281 -12.16 -3.53 28.70
N LYS A 282 -12.44 -2.82 29.79
CA LYS A 282 -13.79 -2.74 30.34
C LYS A 282 -14.61 -1.84 29.44
N SER A 283 -15.72 -2.35 28.94
CA SER A 283 -16.65 -1.56 28.14
C SER A 283 -18.06 -1.68 28.69
N PHE A 284 -18.73 -0.54 28.80
CA PHE A 284 -20.13 -0.50 29.19
C PHE A 284 -21.01 -0.40 27.95
N ILE A 285 -21.96 -1.33 27.80
CA ILE A 285 -23.02 -1.28 26.79
C ILE A 285 -24.37 -1.18 27.52
N PRO A 286 -25.25 -0.22 27.15
CA PRO A 286 -26.59 -0.15 27.70
C PRO A 286 -27.31 -1.50 27.58
N GLU A 287 -28.11 -1.86 28.58
CA GLU A 287 -28.85 -3.14 28.69
C GLU A 287 -27.99 -4.39 28.93
N ARG A 288 -26.72 -4.44 28.49
CA ARG A 288 -25.81 -5.58 28.72
C ARG A 288 -24.87 -5.40 29.91
N GLY A 289 -24.65 -4.16 30.36
CA GLY A 289 -23.77 -3.84 31.47
C GLY A 289 -22.30 -3.74 31.05
N THR A 290 -21.39 -3.99 32.01
CA THR A 290 -19.94 -3.93 31.79
C THR A 290 -19.43 -5.26 31.26
N GLU A 291 -19.00 -5.28 30.01
CA GLU A 291 -18.32 -6.39 29.35
C GLU A 291 -16.79 -6.19 29.37
N ILE A 292 -16.05 -7.30 29.26
CA ILE A 292 -14.58 -7.27 29.15
C ILE A 292 -14.19 -7.74 27.76
N ILE A 293 -13.52 -6.86 27.01
CA ILE A 293 -13.05 -7.14 25.65
C ILE A 293 -11.57 -7.47 25.71
N SER A 294 -11.21 -8.66 25.24
CA SER A 294 -9.82 -9.12 25.21
C SER A 294 -9.20 -8.87 23.84
N LEU A 295 -8.22 -7.96 23.81
CA LEU A 295 -7.44 -7.62 22.63
C LEU A 295 -6.03 -8.21 22.76
N THR A 296 -5.75 -9.22 21.95
CA THR A 296 -4.45 -9.92 21.94
C THR A 296 -3.61 -9.43 20.78
N ARG A 297 -2.36 -9.04 21.06
CA ARG A 297 -1.36 -8.84 20.01
C ARG A 297 -0.71 -10.18 19.67
N PRO A 298 -0.66 -10.58 18.40
CA PRO A 298 0.06 -11.77 17.98
C PRO A 298 1.56 -11.73 18.36
N THR A 299 2.18 -12.91 18.44
CA THR A 299 3.61 -13.04 18.79
C THR A 299 4.51 -12.65 17.62
N ASP A 300 4.10 -12.96 16.39
CA ASP A 300 4.84 -12.69 15.16
C ASP A 300 4.26 -11.46 14.44
N SER A 301 4.79 -10.28 14.78
CA SER A 301 4.30 -8.99 14.26
C SER A 301 4.34 -8.79 12.74
N TRP A 302 5.07 -9.66 12.03
CA TRP A 302 5.27 -9.56 10.59
C TRP A 302 4.14 -10.21 9.77
N LEU A 303 3.25 -10.99 10.41
CA LEU A 303 2.17 -11.72 9.75
C LEU A 303 0.78 -11.17 10.04
N GLU A 304 0.70 -10.09 10.81
CA GLU A 304 -0.55 -9.58 11.39
C GLU A 304 -1.49 -8.87 10.37
N HIS A 305 -1.11 -8.79 9.08
CA HIS A 305 -1.87 -8.15 7.98
C HIS A 305 -2.36 -9.11 6.92
N VAL A 306 -1.93 -10.36 7.01
CA VAL A 306 -1.98 -11.22 5.84
C VAL A 306 -3.00 -12.31 6.07
N ASP A 307 -3.95 -12.36 5.15
CA ASP A 307 -4.76 -13.53 4.93
C ASP A 307 -4.28 -14.20 3.63
N PHE A 308 -3.45 -15.23 3.76
CA PHE A 308 -2.99 -15.99 2.60
C PHE A 308 -4.12 -16.80 1.95
N ARG A 309 -5.28 -16.98 2.60
CA ARG A 309 -6.44 -17.64 1.98
C ARG A 309 -6.91 -16.86 0.77
N THR A 310 -6.99 -15.54 0.89
CA THR A 310 -7.41 -14.68 -0.23
C THR A 310 -6.40 -14.75 -1.37
N LEU A 311 -5.09 -14.78 -1.06
CA LEU A 311 -4.05 -14.98 -2.07
C LEU A 311 -4.27 -16.29 -2.85
N PHE A 312 -4.46 -17.41 -2.15
CA PHE A 312 -4.61 -18.73 -2.79
C PHE A 312 -6.03 -19.04 -3.29
N LYS A 313 -7.04 -18.24 -2.89
CA LYS A 313 -8.34 -18.19 -3.55
C LYS A 313 -8.21 -17.54 -4.93
N CYS A 314 -7.36 -16.51 -5.03
CA CYS A 314 -7.16 -15.76 -6.27
C CYS A 314 -6.15 -16.42 -7.20
N LEU A 315 -5.03 -16.94 -6.70
CA LEU A 315 -3.87 -17.36 -7.49
C LEU A 315 -3.44 -18.80 -7.17
N THR A 316 -3.02 -19.53 -8.20
CA THR A 316 -2.35 -20.83 -8.07
C THR A 316 -0.93 -20.69 -7.50
N ASP A 317 -0.33 -21.79 -7.05
CA ASP A 317 1.06 -21.77 -6.56
C ASP A 317 2.06 -21.25 -7.60
N GLU A 318 1.84 -21.58 -8.87
CA GLU A 318 2.69 -21.12 -9.97
C GLU A 318 2.56 -19.61 -10.18
N GLU A 319 1.32 -19.10 -10.19
CA GLU A 319 1.05 -17.68 -10.36
C GLU A 319 1.58 -16.85 -9.18
N VAL A 320 1.47 -17.36 -7.95
CA VAL A 320 2.08 -16.73 -6.77
C VAL A 320 3.61 -16.65 -6.93
N LEU A 321 4.25 -17.70 -7.48
CA LEU A 321 5.70 -17.68 -7.73
C LEU A 321 6.09 -16.68 -8.82
N GLN A 322 5.29 -16.52 -9.88
CA GLN A 322 5.52 -15.51 -10.92
C GLN A 322 5.37 -14.08 -10.36
N VAL A 323 4.33 -13.83 -9.57
CA VAL A 323 4.15 -12.54 -8.87
C VAL A 323 5.29 -12.28 -7.90
N PHE A 324 5.68 -13.28 -7.10
CA PHE A 324 6.82 -13.19 -6.19
C PHE A 324 8.10 -12.87 -6.95
N ALA A 325 8.36 -13.53 -8.09
CA ALA A 325 9.51 -13.30 -8.94
C ALA A 325 9.61 -11.86 -9.46
N ALA A 326 8.49 -11.30 -9.92
CA ALA A 326 8.39 -9.91 -10.32
C ALA A 326 8.61 -8.95 -9.14
N THR A 327 8.08 -9.31 -7.97
CA THR A 327 8.17 -8.49 -6.75
C THR A 327 9.61 -8.45 -6.22
N VAL A 328 10.31 -9.58 -6.13
CA VAL A 328 11.71 -9.60 -5.65
C VAL A 328 12.66 -8.84 -6.56
N LEU A 329 12.32 -8.64 -7.83
CA LEU A 329 13.09 -7.82 -8.77
C LEU A 329 12.59 -6.37 -8.88
N GLU A 330 11.72 -5.93 -7.97
CA GLU A 330 11.18 -4.57 -7.94
C GLU A 330 10.57 -4.16 -9.28
N ARG A 331 9.67 -4.97 -9.82
CA ARG A 331 8.90 -4.60 -11.01
C ARG A 331 7.73 -3.69 -10.67
N ARG A 332 7.16 -3.08 -11.71
CA ARG A 332 5.85 -2.41 -11.67
C ARG A 332 4.75 -3.45 -11.76
N ILE A 333 3.95 -3.58 -10.70
CA ILE A 333 2.89 -4.59 -10.61
C ILE A 333 1.57 -3.90 -10.26
N ILE A 334 0.54 -4.20 -11.05
CA ILE A 334 -0.83 -3.77 -10.82
C ILE A 334 -1.68 -5.02 -10.55
N PHE A 335 -2.39 -5.02 -9.44
CA PHE A 335 -3.41 -6.00 -9.12
C PHE A 335 -4.79 -5.39 -9.40
N ILE A 336 -5.67 -6.16 -10.03
CA ILE A 336 -7.03 -5.75 -10.36
C ILE A 336 -8.00 -6.68 -9.66
N ALA A 337 -9.03 -6.13 -9.00
CA ALA A 337 -10.14 -6.92 -8.47
C ALA A 337 -11.42 -6.09 -8.40
N ASP A 338 -12.56 -6.76 -8.24
CA ASP A 338 -13.85 -6.11 -8.02
C ASP A 338 -13.97 -5.57 -6.58
N GLU A 339 -13.50 -6.36 -5.61
CA GLU A 339 -13.60 -6.10 -4.17
C GLU A 339 -12.32 -5.44 -3.61
N LEU A 340 -12.49 -4.41 -2.79
CA LEU A 340 -11.36 -3.70 -2.15
C LEU A 340 -10.65 -4.58 -1.11
N GLY A 341 -11.42 -5.43 -0.43
CA GLY A 341 -10.90 -6.42 0.52
C GLY A 341 -9.89 -7.36 -0.16
N THR A 342 -10.24 -7.89 -1.33
CA THR A 342 -9.37 -8.78 -2.12
C THR A 342 -8.07 -8.10 -2.53
N LEU A 343 -8.14 -6.88 -3.08
CA LEU A 343 -6.95 -6.09 -3.45
C LEU A 343 -6.01 -5.90 -2.27
N SER A 344 -6.54 -5.40 -1.15
CA SER A 344 -5.73 -5.11 0.03
C SER A 344 -5.05 -6.35 0.59
N GLN A 345 -5.80 -7.45 0.78
CA GLN A 345 -5.28 -8.68 1.35
C GLN A 345 -4.20 -9.32 0.47
N VAL A 346 -4.40 -9.38 -0.85
CA VAL A 346 -3.43 -9.96 -1.79
C VAL A 346 -2.13 -9.16 -1.82
N ILE A 347 -2.21 -7.83 -1.89
CA ILE A 347 -1.02 -6.97 -1.92
C ILE A 347 -0.23 -7.07 -0.61
N HIS A 348 -0.91 -7.06 0.54
CA HIS A 348 -0.25 -7.28 1.82
C HIS A 348 0.39 -8.68 1.90
N ALA A 349 -0.27 -9.72 1.40
CA ALA A 349 0.28 -11.07 1.35
C ALA A 349 1.57 -11.13 0.55
N VAL A 350 1.57 -10.58 -0.67
CA VAL A 350 2.74 -10.51 -1.55
C VAL A 350 3.88 -9.74 -0.89
N ALA A 351 3.60 -8.61 -0.22
CA ALA A 351 4.62 -7.84 0.47
C ALA A 351 5.29 -8.63 1.61
N VAL A 352 4.54 -9.48 2.33
CA VAL A 352 5.08 -10.31 3.42
C VAL A 352 5.94 -11.47 2.91
N LEU A 353 5.67 -11.97 1.71
CA LEU A 353 6.52 -12.99 1.08
C LEU A 353 7.98 -12.52 0.90
N LEU A 354 8.25 -11.22 0.96
CA LEU A 354 9.59 -10.65 0.83
C LEU A 354 10.48 -10.80 2.07
N TYR A 355 9.93 -11.27 3.20
CA TYR A 355 10.69 -11.44 4.44
C TYR A 355 12.04 -12.14 4.21
N PRO A 356 13.18 -11.57 4.65
CA PRO A 356 13.35 -10.48 5.62
C PRO A 356 13.38 -9.07 5.03
N PHE A 357 13.21 -8.94 3.71
CA PHE A 357 13.20 -7.66 3.02
C PHE A 357 11.83 -6.99 3.14
N ILE A 358 11.83 -5.67 3.08
CA ILE A 358 10.64 -4.83 3.11
C ILE A 358 10.59 -4.11 1.78
N TRP A 359 9.46 -4.14 1.07
CA TRP A 359 9.25 -3.35 -0.14
C TRP A 359 9.57 -1.88 0.10
N GLN A 360 10.39 -1.25 -0.75
CA GLN A 360 10.90 0.12 -0.53
C GLN A 360 10.24 1.18 -1.42
N HIS A 361 9.53 0.75 -2.45
CA HIS A 361 8.94 1.67 -3.43
C HIS A 361 7.48 1.99 -3.09
N THR A 362 6.80 2.68 -4.01
CA THR A 362 5.38 3.01 -3.89
C THR A 362 4.55 1.75 -3.69
N LEU A 363 3.70 1.77 -2.66
CA LEU A 363 2.73 0.72 -2.38
C LEU A 363 1.41 1.40 -2.06
N ILE A 364 0.44 1.24 -2.96
CA ILE A 364 -0.92 1.75 -2.80
C ILE A 364 -1.86 0.58 -3.02
N SER A 365 -2.28 -0.08 -1.93
CA SER A 365 -3.09 -1.29 -2.03
C SER A 365 -4.47 -1.06 -2.63
N ILE A 366 -4.95 0.19 -2.60
CA ILE A 366 -6.19 0.62 -3.25
C ILE A 366 -5.95 2.03 -3.80
N VAL A 367 -5.89 2.17 -5.12
CA VAL A 367 -5.71 3.44 -5.82
C VAL A 367 -7.07 4.12 -5.97
N PRO A 368 -7.30 5.30 -5.35
CA PRO A 368 -8.49 6.10 -5.62
C PRO A 368 -8.53 6.55 -7.08
N GLU A 369 -9.73 6.70 -7.65
CA GLU A 369 -9.95 7.12 -9.05
C GLU A 369 -9.20 8.41 -9.38
N ILE A 370 -9.26 9.40 -8.47
CA ILE A 370 -8.57 10.68 -8.64
C ILE A 370 -7.02 10.57 -8.68
N LEU A 371 -6.47 9.44 -8.25
CA LEU A 371 -5.03 9.15 -8.23
C LEU A 371 -4.60 8.13 -9.28
N ILE A 372 -5.47 7.76 -10.23
CA ILE A 372 -5.19 6.71 -11.22
C ILE A 372 -3.92 6.97 -12.03
N ASP A 373 -3.57 8.23 -12.28
CA ASP A 373 -2.36 8.65 -12.99
C ASP A 373 -1.05 8.14 -12.35
N VAL A 374 -1.07 7.69 -11.10
CA VAL A 374 0.08 7.08 -10.42
C VAL A 374 0.63 5.86 -11.17
N VAL A 375 -0.19 5.17 -11.98
CA VAL A 375 0.24 4.05 -12.83
C VAL A 375 1.31 4.45 -13.85
N MET A 376 1.43 5.74 -14.18
CA MET A 376 2.44 6.25 -15.10
C MET A 376 3.82 6.44 -14.44
N ALA A 377 3.95 6.18 -13.14
CA ALA A 377 5.23 6.32 -12.44
C ALA A 377 6.32 5.44 -13.08
N PRO A 378 7.52 5.97 -13.35
CA PRO A 378 8.61 5.21 -13.97
C PRO A 378 9.32 4.29 -12.97
N THR A 379 9.10 4.50 -11.67
CA THR A 379 9.69 3.71 -10.59
C THR A 379 8.89 2.45 -10.33
N PRO A 380 9.47 1.42 -9.69
CA PRO A 380 8.72 0.25 -9.24
C PRO A 380 7.54 0.64 -8.35
N TYR A 381 6.48 -0.17 -8.39
CA TYR A 381 5.33 0.01 -7.52
C TYR A 381 4.53 -1.28 -7.35
N LEU A 382 3.78 -1.35 -6.26
CA LEU A 382 2.68 -2.29 -6.07
C LEU A 382 1.37 -1.49 -5.96
N LEU A 383 0.48 -1.64 -6.94
CA LEU A 383 -0.78 -0.91 -6.99
C LEU A 383 -1.96 -1.88 -7.00
N GLY A 384 -3.00 -1.59 -6.23
CA GLY A 384 -4.30 -2.25 -6.34
C GLY A 384 -5.31 -1.32 -6.99
N VAL A 385 -5.89 -1.73 -8.10
CA VAL A 385 -6.81 -0.92 -8.90
C VAL A 385 -8.15 -1.64 -8.97
N GLN A 386 -9.23 -0.93 -8.69
CA GLN A 386 -10.56 -1.51 -8.83
C GLN A 386 -10.85 -1.80 -10.31
N LYS A 387 -11.52 -2.92 -10.60
CA LYS A 387 -11.79 -3.38 -11.97
C LYS A 387 -12.48 -2.34 -12.86
N SER A 388 -13.32 -1.48 -12.30
CA SER A 388 -13.95 -0.35 -13.00
C SER A 388 -12.94 0.61 -13.65
N LEU A 389 -11.71 0.66 -13.14
CA LEU A 389 -10.61 1.50 -13.61
C LEU A 389 -9.52 0.71 -14.37
N ALA A 390 -9.74 -0.58 -14.64
CA ALA A 390 -8.75 -1.46 -15.27
C ALA A 390 -8.25 -0.91 -16.63
N ASP A 391 -9.14 -0.42 -17.47
CA ASP A 391 -8.79 0.13 -18.78
C ASP A 391 -7.81 1.30 -18.66
N GLN A 392 -8.00 2.17 -17.68
CA GLN A 392 -7.11 3.33 -17.44
C GLN A 392 -5.74 2.90 -16.90
N ALA A 393 -5.67 1.81 -16.15
CA ALA A 393 -4.44 1.31 -15.53
C ALA A 393 -3.59 0.44 -16.48
N THR A 394 -4.20 -0.16 -17.49
CA THR A 394 -3.55 -1.19 -18.31
C THR A 394 -2.81 -0.62 -19.51
N ASP A 395 -2.87 0.66 -19.85
CA ASP A 395 -2.25 1.20 -21.07
C ASP A 395 -0.71 1.24 -21.05
N GLN A 396 -0.10 1.17 -19.87
CA GLN A 396 1.33 1.34 -19.70
C GLN A 396 2.15 0.14 -20.23
N SER A 397 3.41 0.39 -20.62
CA SER A 397 4.36 -0.65 -21.06
C SER A 397 5.25 -1.13 -19.91
N GLU A 398 5.77 -2.36 -20.04
CA GLU A 398 6.72 -2.94 -19.10
C GLU A 398 6.22 -3.01 -17.64
N LEU A 399 5.05 -3.62 -17.46
CA LEU A 399 4.47 -3.91 -16.16
C LEU A 399 3.77 -5.26 -16.15
N LEU A 400 3.63 -5.84 -14.96
CA LEU A 400 2.84 -7.03 -14.70
C LEU A 400 1.43 -6.60 -14.27
N VAL A 401 0.40 -7.03 -14.99
CA VAL A 401 -1.00 -6.83 -14.57
C VAL A 401 -1.59 -8.17 -14.18
N VAL A 402 -2.06 -8.26 -12.94
CA VAL A 402 -2.63 -9.47 -12.34
C VAL A 402 -4.12 -9.23 -12.08
N ASP A 403 -4.98 -9.95 -12.78
CA ASP A 403 -6.42 -9.97 -12.51
C ASP A 403 -6.71 -10.99 -11.41
N LEU A 404 -7.33 -10.52 -10.32
CA LEU A 404 -7.73 -11.30 -9.15
C LEU A 404 -9.23 -11.57 -9.13
N SER A 405 -9.99 -11.04 -10.10
CA SER A 405 -11.43 -11.22 -10.16
C SER A 405 -11.84 -12.68 -10.30
N GLU A 406 -12.98 -13.00 -9.70
CA GLU A 406 -13.67 -14.27 -9.95
C GLU A 406 -14.15 -14.33 -11.40
N GLY A 407 -14.00 -15.48 -12.05
CA GLY A 407 -14.44 -15.67 -13.44
C GLY A 407 -13.61 -14.94 -14.50
N ARG A 408 -12.43 -14.42 -14.14
CA ARG A 408 -11.46 -13.87 -15.11
C ARG A 408 -11.09 -14.87 -16.19
N LYS A 409 -10.79 -14.39 -17.40
CA LYS A 409 -10.38 -15.23 -18.53
C LYS A 409 -8.92 -15.68 -18.42
N GLU A 410 -8.06 -14.74 -18.02
CA GLU A 410 -6.61 -14.95 -17.87
C GLU A 410 -6.17 -14.21 -16.60
N THR A 411 -5.24 -14.80 -15.84
CA THR A 411 -4.71 -14.19 -14.62
C THR A 411 -3.75 -13.04 -14.94
N PHE A 412 -2.91 -13.17 -15.96
CA PHE A 412 -1.96 -12.13 -16.36
C PHE A 412 -2.46 -11.41 -17.61
N ILE A 413 -3.06 -10.23 -17.42
CA ILE A 413 -3.50 -9.38 -18.54
C ILE A 413 -2.29 -8.84 -19.31
N LYS A 414 -1.19 -8.57 -18.59
CA LYS A 414 0.12 -8.21 -19.17
C LYS A 414 1.25 -8.88 -18.40
N CYS A 415 2.26 -9.35 -19.13
CA CYS A 415 3.48 -9.93 -18.58
C CYS A 415 4.70 -9.52 -19.42
N MET A 416 5.90 -9.66 -18.84
CA MET A 416 7.17 -9.44 -19.54
C MET A 416 7.66 -10.69 -20.28
N GLY A 417 7.12 -11.87 -19.94
CA GLY A 417 7.41 -13.15 -20.56
C GLY A 417 8.61 -13.90 -19.96
N ASP A 418 9.27 -13.34 -18.96
CA ASP A 418 10.41 -13.97 -18.27
C ASP A 418 10.11 -14.34 -16.81
N GLU A 419 8.89 -14.06 -16.31
CA GLU A 419 8.46 -14.27 -14.93
C GLU A 419 8.77 -15.69 -14.41
N ASP A 420 8.59 -16.70 -15.25
CA ASP A 420 8.84 -18.10 -14.90
C ASP A 420 10.31 -18.49 -14.77
N THR A 421 11.20 -17.67 -15.35
CA THR A 421 12.63 -17.97 -15.48
C THR A 421 13.51 -17.15 -14.54
N ILE A 422 12.93 -16.15 -13.87
CA ILE A 422 13.63 -15.28 -12.91
C ILE A 422 14.18 -16.11 -11.74
N LEU A 423 13.33 -16.96 -11.15
CA LEU A 423 13.70 -17.73 -9.97
C LEU A 423 14.53 -18.97 -10.36
N PRO A 424 15.59 -19.31 -9.62
CA PRO A 424 16.32 -20.54 -9.85
C PRO A 424 15.41 -21.76 -9.69
N HIS A 425 15.30 -22.60 -10.74
CA HIS A 425 14.39 -23.76 -10.79
C HIS A 425 14.39 -24.61 -9.51
N LYS A 426 15.56 -24.97 -8.98
CA LYS A 426 15.66 -25.76 -7.75
C LYS A 426 14.96 -25.08 -6.56
N LEU A 427 15.15 -23.78 -6.38
CA LEU A 427 14.53 -23.03 -5.29
C LEU A 427 13.02 -22.84 -5.52
N LYS A 428 12.60 -22.66 -6.78
CA LYS A 428 11.19 -22.62 -7.17
C LYS A 428 10.48 -23.92 -6.77
N GLU A 429 11.06 -25.07 -7.09
CA GLU A 429 10.50 -26.38 -6.74
C GLU A 429 10.53 -26.66 -5.22
N GLU A 430 11.56 -26.20 -4.50
CA GLU A 430 11.58 -26.27 -3.03
C GLU A 430 10.40 -25.49 -2.40
N ILE A 431 10.08 -24.29 -2.92
CA ILE A 431 8.92 -23.52 -2.45
C ILE A 431 7.63 -24.26 -2.77
N LYS A 432 7.46 -24.77 -4.00
CA LYS A 432 6.25 -25.54 -4.37
C LYS A 432 6.05 -26.76 -3.47
N GLN A 433 7.11 -27.52 -3.21
CA GLN A 433 7.05 -28.67 -2.34
C GLN A 433 6.71 -28.28 -0.89
N ALA A 434 7.18 -27.14 -0.40
CA ALA A 434 6.80 -26.64 0.91
C ALA A 434 5.33 -26.16 0.93
N LEU A 435 4.87 -25.51 -0.13
CA LEU A 435 3.48 -25.07 -0.28
C LEU A 435 2.51 -26.25 -0.41
N SER A 436 2.92 -27.40 -0.96
CA SER A 436 2.04 -28.58 -1.04
C SER A 436 1.65 -29.16 0.32
N ALA A 437 2.27 -28.71 1.41
CA ALA A 437 1.83 -29.03 2.77
C ALA A 437 0.49 -28.36 3.14
N LYS A 438 0.06 -27.34 2.38
CA LYS A 438 -1.24 -26.70 2.55
C LYS A 438 -2.37 -27.68 2.19
N ASN A 439 -3.47 -27.62 2.94
CA ASN A 439 -4.71 -28.32 2.60
C ASN A 439 -5.79 -27.27 2.29
N GLU A 440 -6.77 -27.60 1.43
CA GLU A 440 -7.94 -26.74 1.17
C GLU A 440 -8.71 -26.43 2.46
N LYS A 441 -8.60 -27.29 3.48
CA LYS A 441 -9.21 -27.12 4.80
C LYS A 441 -8.32 -26.40 5.83
N SER A 442 -7.13 -25.95 5.45
CA SER A 442 -6.19 -25.34 6.40
C SER A 442 -6.79 -24.12 7.10
N SER A 443 -6.51 -23.99 8.40
CA SER A 443 -6.96 -22.83 9.17
C SER A 443 -6.20 -21.57 8.71
N LEU A 444 -6.70 -20.38 9.09
CA LEU A 444 -6.05 -19.12 8.74
C LEU A 444 -4.66 -19.08 9.39
N GLU A 445 -4.59 -19.49 10.65
CA GLU A 445 -3.36 -19.57 11.43
C GLU A 445 -2.36 -20.56 10.82
N GLU A 446 -2.84 -21.70 10.30
CA GLU A 446 -1.99 -22.68 9.65
C GLU A 446 -1.38 -22.13 8.37
N LEU A 447 -2.17 -21.51 7.48
CA LEU A 447 -1.67 -20.90 6.25
C LEU A 447 -0.70 -19.75 6.55
N ASN A 448 -1.03 -18.91 7.52
CA ASN A 448 -0.18 -17.81 7.95
C ASN A 448 1.16 -18.28 8.54
N ARG A 449 1.27 -19.54 8.99
CA ARG A 449 2.54 -20.15 9.37
C ARG A 449 3.24 -20.82 8.18
N VAL A 450 2.53 -21.65 7.43
CA VAL A 450 3.11 -22.51 6.37
C VAL A 450 3.67 -21.68 5.22
N VAL A 451 2.94 -20.65 4.78
CA VAL A 451 3.29 -19.90 3.57
C VAL A 451 4.60 -19.11 3.76
N PRO A 452 4.79 -18.28 4.80
CA PRO A 452 6.07 -17.60 5.02
C PRO A 452 7.22 -18.59 5.25
N GLU A 453 6.98 -19.70 5.96
CA GLU A 453 7.99 -20.73 6.16
C GLU A 453 8.41 -21.44 4.86
N ALA A 454 7.53 -21.48 3.84
CA ALA A 454 7.85 -22.01 2.52
C ALA A 454 8.80 -21.08 1.73
N PHE A 455 8.66 -19.76 1.88
CA PHE A 455 9.49 -18.77 1.18
C PHE A 455 10.78 -18.44 1.92
N LEU A 456 10.83 -18.55 3.24
CA LEU A 456 12.01 -18.23 4.04
C LEU A 456 13.31 -18.96 3.58
N PRO A 457 13.30 -20.27 3.25
CA PRO A 457 14.48 -20.97 2.73
C PRO A 457 15.05 -20.34 1.45
N PHE A 458 14.22 -19.75 0.60
CA PHE A 458 14.68 -19.04 -0.60
C PHE A 458 15.67 -17.94 -0.23
N PHE A 459 15.33 -17.08 0.74
CA PHE A 459 16.20 -16.01 1.19
C PHE A 459 17.40 -16.52 1.97
N ILE A 460 17.23 -17.56 2.81
CA ILE A 460 18.37 -18.14 3.52
C ILE A 460 19.40 -18.73 2.54
N ASN A 461 18.95 -19.42 1.49
CA ASN A 461 19.82 -20.04 0.50
C ASN A 461 20.43 -19.04 -0.50
N THR A 462 19.80 -17.89 -0.72
CA THR A 462 20.29 -16.85 -1.66
C THR A 462 21.13 -15.77 -0.99
N VAL A 463 20.74 -15.34 0.22
CA VAL A 463 21.36 -14.22 0.91
C VAL A 463 21.81 -14.51 2.33
N GLY A 464 21.45 -15.65 2.94
CA GLY A 464 21.73 -15.94 4.35
C GLY A 464 23.21 -15.96 4.76
N HIS A 465 24.15 -15.98 3.80
CA HIS A 465 25.58 -15.83 4.05
C HIS A 465 26.08 -14.38 4.10
N PHE A 466 25.20 -13.37 3.99
CA PHE A 466 25.56 -11.95 3.89
C PHE A 466 26.53 -11.49 5.00
N ALA A 467 26.30 -11.92 6.25
CA ALA A 467 27.06 -11.49 7.42
C ALA A 467 28.57 -11.76 7.27
N LYS A 468 28.96 -12.84 6.57
CA LYS A 468 30.37 -13.19 6.32
C LYS A 468 31.09 -12.21 5.39
N TYR A 469 30.33 -11.37 4.70
CA TYR A 469 30.83 -10.43 3.69
C TYR A 469 30.70 -8.97 4.15
N ILE A 470 30.28 -8.73 5.38
CA ILE A 470 30.37 -7.41 6.03
C ILE A 470 31.68 -7.38 6.79
N VAL A 471 32.62 -6.54 6.34
CA VAL A 471 33.95 -6.40 6.95
C VAL A 471 33.98 -5.13 7.80
N ARG A 472 34.35 -5.26 9.07
CA ARG A 472 34.57 -4.11 9.97
C ARG A 472 36.06 -3.93 10.24
N ASN A 473 36.56 -2.71 10.05
CA ASN A 473 37.97 -2.37 10.25
C ASN A 473 38.28 -1.85 11.68
N GLY A 474 37.37 -2.10 12.64
CA GLY A 474 37.50 -1.73 14.06
C GLY A 474 36.20 -2.03 14.82
N LYS A 475 36.22 -1.94 16.17
CA LYS A 475 35.03 -2.21 17.01
C LYS A 475 33.88 -1.22 16.80
N ASP A 476 34.21 0.03 16.45
CA ASP A 476 33.25 1.14 16.29
C ASP A 476 33.14 1.66 14.84
N GLN A 477 33.66 0.92 13.86
CA GLN A 477 33.57 1.32 12.45
C GLN A 477 32.39 0.65 11.75
N GLN A 478 31.73 1.42 10.87
CA GLN A 478 30.68 0.93 9.99
C GLN A 478 31.19 -0.27 9.17
N GLY A 479 30.36 -1.30 9.05
CA GLY A 479 30.65 -2.44 8.20
C GLY A 479 30.71 -2.04 6.73
N GLU A 480 31.58 -2.70 5.97
CA GLU A 480 31.66 -2.56 4.53
C GLU A 480 31.31 -3.89 3.85
N PHE A 481 30.23 -3.90 3.08
CA PHE A 481 29.73 -5.08 2.39
C PHE A 481 30.49 -5.38 1.10
N LYS A 482 31.18 -6.51 1.07
CA LYS A 482 31.96 -7.00 -0.08
C LYS A 482 31.07 -7.73 -1.10
N ARG A 483 30.23 -6.95 -1.80
CA ARG A 483 29.24 -7.41 -2.80
C ARG A 483 29.77 -8.41 -3.82
N THR A 484 30.95 -8.15 -4.40
CA THR A 484 31.57 -9.03 -5.41
C THR A 484 31.91 -10.40 -4.84
N ASN A 485 32.44 -10.44 -3.61
CA ASN A 485 32.81 -11.67 -2.95
C ASN A 485 31.57 -12.45 -2.50
N PHE A 486 30.56 -11.75 -1.99
CA PHE A 486 29.25 -12.31 -1.64
C PHE A 486 28.59 -13.04 -2.84
N CYS A 487 28.59 -12.44 -4.02
CA CYS A 487 28.04 -13.07 -5.21
C CYS A 487 28.89 -14.26 -5.69
N LYS A 488 30.23 -14.17 -5.60
CA LYS A 488 31.15 -15.25 -6.02
C LYS A 488 31.04 -16.50 -5.14
N ALA A 489 30.64 -16.33 -3.88
CA ALA A 489 30.49 -17.40 -2.91
C ALA A 489 29.41 -18.43 -3.27
N ILE A 490 28.43 -18.05 -4.08
CA ILE A 490 27.31 -18.92 -4.46
C ILE A 490 27.78 -19.90 -5.53
N GLU A 491 27.85 -21.19 -5.22
CA GLU A 491 28.35 -22.23 -6.13
C GLU A 491 27.44 -22.43 -7.36
N SER A 492 26.12 -22.46 -7.15
CA SER A 492 25.12 -22.64 -8.20
C SER A 492 25.12 -21.49 -9.20
N LYS A 493 25.34 -21.80 -10.49
CA LYS A 493 25.36 -20.80 -11.57
C LYS A 493 24.01 -20.09 -11.74
N SER A 494 22.90 -20.81 -11.66
CA SER A 494 21.54 -20.25 -11.79
C SER A 494 21.21 -19.34 -10.62
N THR A 495 21.46 -19.80 -9.39
CA THR A 495 21.28 -18.99 -8.17
C THR A 495 22.18 -17.76 -8.18
N ARG A 496 23.44 -17.90 -8.60
CA ARG A 496 24.37 -16.76 -8.74
C ARG A 496 23.86 -15.74 -9.76
N ARG A 497 23.26 -16.16 -10.87
CA ARG A 497 22.67 -15.26 -11.88
C ARG A 497 21.51 -14.47 -11.30
N PHE A 498 20.60 -15.14 -10.59
CA PHE A 498 19.51 -14.48 -9.87
C PHE A 498 20.07 -13.48 -8.85
N VAL A 499 20.95 -13.91 -7.94
CA VAL A 499 21.46 -13.05 -6.87
C VAL A 499 22.19 -11.83 -7.41
N LYS A 500 22.95 -11.95 -8.50
CA LYS A 500 23.58 -10.78 -9.15
C LYS A 500 22.58 -9.70 -9.58
N THR A 501 21.37 -10.10 -9.96
CA THR A 501 20.28 -9.19 -10.31
C THR A 501 19.62 -8.68 -9.03
N PHE A 502 19.28 -9.58 -8.11
CA PHE A 502 18.61 -9.26 -6.85
C PHE A 502 19.39 -8.26 -5.98
N VAL A 503 20.72 -8.35 -5.91
CA VAL A 503 21.51 -7.38 -5.10
C VAL A 503 21.37 -5.95 -5.61
N GLN A 504 20.98 -5.73 -6.88
CA GLN A 504 20.79 -4.40 -7.49
C GLN A 504 19.50 -3.71 -7.04
N THR A 505 18.63 -4.42 -6.33
CA THR A 505 17.36 -3.88 -5.83
C THR A 505 17.58 -2.92 -4.65
N GLN A 506 16.69 -1.95 -4.52
CA GLN A 506 16.67 -1.01 -3.40
C GLN A 506 16.42 -1.72 -2.06
N MET A 507 15.57 -2.74 -2.06
CA MET A 507 15.29 -3.61 -0.92
C MET A 507 16.57 -4.24 -0.36
N PHE A 508 17.40 -4.82 -1.24
CA PHE A 508 18.65 -5.43 -0.81
C PHE A 508 19.64 -4.39 -0.29
N ASP A 509 19.74 -3.25 -0.97
CA ASP A 509 20.66 -2.18 -0.59
C ASP A 509 20.34 -1.64 0.82
N LEU A 510 19.07 -1.30 1.09
CA LEU A 510 18.66 -0.81 2.40
C LEU A 510 18.78 -1.85 3.51
N PHE A 511 18.49 -3.13 3.20
CA PHE A 511 18.75 -4.22 4.15
C PHE A 511 20.23 -4.29 4.53
N ILE A 512 21.16 -4.22 3.56
CA ILE A 512 22.59 -4.26 3.85
C ILE A 512 23.05 -3.01 4.59
N GLN A 513 22.59 -1.82 4.21
CA GLN A 513 22.92 -0.58 4.93
C GLN A 513 22.53 -0.66 6.40
N GLU A 514 21.34 -1.22 6.70
CA GLU A 514 20.93 -1.46 8.09
C GLU A 514 21.89 -2.41 8.80
N MET A 515 22.33 -3.48 8.15
CA MET A 515 23.28 -4.44 8.73
C MET A 515 24.68 -3.86 8.93
N GLU A 516 25.15 -2.99 8.04
CA GLU A 516 26.44 -2.30 8.13
C GLU A 516 26.50 -1.32 9.31
N GLN A 517 25.37 -0.66 9.62
CA GLN A 517 25.24 0.29 10.72
C GLN A 517 25.12 -0.36 12.09
N ARG A 518 24.72 -1.65 12.17
CA ARG A 518 24.59 -2.34 13.45
C ARG A 518 25.95 -2.50 14.15
N PRO A 519 26.02 -2.26 15.47
CA PRO A 519 27.23 -2.54 16.26
C PRO A 519 27.63 -4.01 16.17
N ALA A 520 28.94 -4.30 16.21
CA ALA A 520 29.46 -5.66 16.16
C ALA A 520 28.94 -6.56 17.32
N SER A 521 28.58 -5.96 18.45
CA SER A 521 27.98 -6.67 19.59
C SER A 521 26.57 -7.20 19.31
N GLN A 522 25.86 -6.62 18.33
CA GLN A 522 24.50 -7.00 17.95
C GLN A 522 24.46 -7.88 16.69
N ASP A 523 25.61 -8.24 16.12
CA ASP A 523 25.68 -9.16 14.99
C ASP A 523 25.06 -10.51 15.33
N GLY A 524 24.25 -11.04 14.41
CA GLY A 524 23.63 -12.35 14.59
C GLY A 524 22.45 -12.37 15.58
N THR A 525 22.07 -11.23 16.16
CA THR A 525 20.94 -11.16 17.11
C THR A 525 19.59 -10.92 16.42
N GLY A 526 19.60 -10.56 15.14
CA GLY A 526 18.41 -10.25 14.35
C GLY A 526 17.50 -11.47 14.16
N LEU A 527 16.21 -11.22 13.94
CA LEU A 527 15.23 -12.29 13.72
C LEU A 527 15.63 -13.18 12.52
N PHE A 528 16.10 -12.56 11.43
CA PHE A 528 16.57 -13.31 10.26
C PHE A 528 17.82 -14.13 10.57
N ASP A 529 18.76 -13.60 11.35
CA ASP A 529 19.95 -14.35 11.80
C ASP A 529 19.57 -15.59 12.62
N ARG A 530 18.63 -15.44 13.56
CA ARG A 530 18.08 -16.55 14.34
C ARG A 530 17.44 -17.60 13.41
N LYS A 531 16.65 -17.17 12.43
CA LYS A 531 16.03 -18.06 11.42
C LYS A 531 17.07 -18.78 10.56
N ILE A 532 18.17 -18.12 10.19
CA ILE A 532 19.30 -18.75 9.48
C ILE A 532 19.90 -19.88 10.33
N VAL A 533 20.16 -19.63 11.61
CA VAL A 533 20.73 -20.64 12.53
C VAL A 533 19.77 -21.81 12.72
N GLU A 534 18.48 -21.54 12.95
CA GLU A 534 17.44 -22.57 13.08
C GLU A 534 17.37 -23.46 11.83
N TYR A 535 17.36 -22.86 10.64
CA TYR A 535 17.32 -23.59 9.38
C TYR A 535 18.57 -24.46 9.17
N GLN A 536 19.76 -23.92 9.41
CA GLN A 536 21.01 -24.67 9.29
C GLN A 536 21.07 -25.86 10.27
N LYS A 537 20.56 -25.69 11.49
CA LYS A 537 20.44 -26.77 12.47
C LYS A 537 19.50 -27.87 11.97
N ARG A 538 18.30 -27.51 11.52
CA ARG A 538 17.31 -28.46 10.94
C ARG A 538 17.89 -29.25 9.77
N MET A 539 18.65 -28.59 8.89
CA MET A 539 19.27 -29.25 7.74
C MET A 539 20.39 -30.22 8.16
N LYS A 540 21.22 -29.86 9.15
CA LYS A 540 22.24 -30.77 9.71
C LYS A 540 21.61 -31.99 10.38
N GLU A 541 20.48 -31.83 11.07
CA GLU A 541 19.76 -32.94 11.70
C GLU A 541 19.16 -33.89 10.67
N LYS A 542 18.58 -33.36 9.57
CA LYS A 542 18.11 -34.19 8.45
C LYS A 542 19.26 -34.96 7.79
N ALA A 543 20.41 -34.32 7.59
CA ALA A 543 21.60 -34.95 7.02
C ALA A 543 22.26 -36.01 7.93
N LYS A 544 21.93 -36.04 9.22
CA LYS A 544 22.39 -37.08 10.17
C LYS A 544 21.42 -38.27 10.26
N LYS A 545 20.18 -38.11 9.79
CA LYS A 545 19.12 -39.13 9.83
C LYS A 545 19.01 -39.92 8.52
N ASN A 546 19.57 -39.37 7.43
CA ASN A 546 19.81 -40.05 6.16
C ASN A 546 21.26 -40.51 6.11
#